data_AF-A2EZF7-F1
#
_entry.id   AF-A2EZF7-F1
#
_cell.length_a   1.000
_cell.length_b   1.000
_cell.length_c   1.000
_cell.angle_alpha   90.00
_cell.angle_beta   90.00
_cell.angle_gamma   90.00
#
_symmetry.space_group_name_H-M   'P 1'
#
loop_
_entity.id
_entity.type
_entity.pdbx_description
1 polymer ?
#
loop_
_entity_poly.entity_id
_entity_poly.type
_entity_poly.pdbx_seq_one_letter_code
_entity_poly.pdbx_strand_id
1 'polypeptide(L)'
;MSQALIQNFEYTAAHIKDFIDEDKLFSTFEIEDITQIMKFANLITNDFISILKQSQFTVKANKLYMCIRSANVSIQNYEDAIKILKSSKKYLKLTFLDGVIDFLMHSQNVPCDYTEKIQTIQMLKHLK
;
A
#
# COMPACT_ATOMS: atom_id res chain seq x y z
N MET A 1 5.74 -34.03 -23.14
CA MET A 1 6.86 -33.18 -22.71
C MET A 1 6.34 -31.74 -22.69
N SER A 2 5.82 -31.26 -21.56
CA SER A 2 5.45 -29.85 -21.44
C SER A 2 6.74 -29.05 -21.30
N GLN A 3 7.06 -28.19 -22.26
CA GLN A 3 8.05 -27.15 -22.03
C GLN A 3 7.58 -26.34 -20.83
N ALA A 4 8.36 -26.35 -19.75
CA ALA A 4 8.15 -25.42 -18.65
C ALA A 4 8.26 -24.02 -19.26
N LEU A 5 7.13 -23.31 -19.40
CA LEU A 5 7.17 -21.90 -19.75
C LEU A 5 8.01 -21.22 -18.67
N ILE A 6 9.16 -20.68 -19.05
CA ILE A 6 9.94 -19.83 -18.16
C ILE A 6 9.08 -18.59 -17.95
N GLN A 7 8.43 -18.50 -16.78
CA GLN A 7 7.64 -17.34 -16.42
C GLN A 7 8.58 -16.13 -16.30
N ASN A 8 8.33 -15.11 -17.11
CA ASN A 8 9.04 -13.84 -16.98
C ASN A 8 8.33 -12.99 -15.90
N PHE A 9 8.79 -13.12 -14.66
CA PHE A 9 8.22 -12.42 -13.51
C PHE A 9 8.37 -10.90 -13.60
N GLU A 10 9.46 -10.41 -14.20
CA GLU A 10 9.69 -8.98 -14.39
C GLU A 10 8.67 -8.40 -15.37
N TYR A 11 8.45 -9.08 -16.51
CA TYR A 11 7.41 -8.70 -17.46
C TYR A 11 6.02 -8.75 -16.81
N THR A 12 5.72 -9.82 -16.08
CA THR A 12 4.44 -9.95 -15.38
C THR A 12 4.24 -8.85 -14.36
N ALA A 13 5.28 -8.46 -13.63
CA ALA A 13 5.24 -7.36 -12.67
C ALA A 13 4.99 -6.00 -13.34
N ALA A 14 5.59 -5.75 -14.51
CA ALA A 14 5.35 -4.54 -15.28
C ALA A 14 3.91 -4.42 -15.79
N HIS A 15 3.23 -5.56 -15.97
CA HIS A 15 1.83 -5.67 -16.40
C HIS A 15 0.89 -6.12 -15.27
N ILE A 16 1.32 -6.05 -14.01
CA ILE A 16 0.55 -6.60 -12.88
C ILE A 16 -0.83 -5.96 -12.75
N LYS A 17 -0.95 -4.70 -13.20
CA LYS A 17 -2.20 -3.94 -13.15
C LYS A 17 -3.34 -4.61 -13.90
N ASP A 18 -3.07 -5.27 -15.02
CA ASP A 18 -4.10 -5.97 -15.80
C ASP A 18 -4.75 -7.09 -14.95
N PHE A 19 -3.94 -7.83 -14.20
CA PHE A 19 -4.42 -8.89 -13.31
C PHE A 19 -5.13 -8.35 -12.06
N ILE A 20 -4.71 -7.18 -11.57
CA ILE A 20 -5.36 -6.51 -10.43
C ILE A 20 -6.72 -5.98 -10.88
N ASP A 21 -6.79 -5.27 -12.00
CA ASP A 21 -8.02 -4.64 -12.48
C ASP A 21 -9.09 -5.69 -12.85
N GLU A 22 -8.66 -6.89 -13.27
CA GLU A 22 -9.55 -8.02 -13.56
C GLU A 22 -9.86 -8.94 -12.35
N ASP A 23 -9.31 -8.67 -11.15
CA ASP A 23 -9.41 -9.54 -9.96
C ASP A 23 -8.97 -11.00 -10.24
N LYS A 24 -7.86 -11.13 -10.97
CA LYS A 24 -7.33 -12.42 -11.44
C LYS A 24 -5.96 -12.80 -10.89
N LEU A 25 -5.30 -11.92 -10.14
CA LEU A 25 -3.94 -12.17 -9.64
C LEU A 25 -3.85 -13.50 -8.87
N PHE A 26 -4.73 -13.70 -7.89
CA PHE A 26 -4.73 -14.90 -7.03
C PHE A 26 -5.42 -16.13 -7.64
N SER A 27 -6.14 -15.98 -8.77
CA SER A 27 -6.71 -17.10 -9.51
C SER A 27 -5.81 -17.57 -10.65
N THR A 28 -4.87 -16.72 -11.09
CA THR A 28 -3.99 -17.00 -12.24
C THR A 28 -2.63 -17.52 -11.79
N PHE A 29 -2.09 -16.99 -10.68
CA PHE A 29 -0.75 -17.30 -10.21
C PHE A 29 -0.77 -18.03 -8.87
N GLU A 30 0.16 -18.97 -8.70
CA GLU A 30 0.42 -19.58 -7.40
C GLU A 30 1.07 -18.55 -6.45
N ILE A 31 1.04 -18.82 -5.15
CA ILE A 31 1.56 -17.88 -4.13
C ILE A 31 3.07 -17.66 -4.29
N GLU A 32 3.78 -18.71 -4.67
CA GLU A 32 5.21 -18.71 -4.94
C GLU A 32 5.53 -17.81 -6.13
N ASP A 33 4.74 -17.87 -7.21
CA ASP A 33 4.86 -17.02 -8.39
C ASP A 33 4.56 -15.56 -8.04
N ILE A 34 3.46 -15.30 -7.31
CA ILE A 34 3.14 -13.96 -6.82
C ILE A 34 4.29 -13.39 -5.99
N THR A 35 4.93 -14.21 -5.16
CA THR A 35 6.09 -13.77 -4.37
C THR A 35 7.26 -13.32 -5.25
N GLN A 36 7.50 -13.98 -6.39
CA GLN A 36 8.52 -13.55 -7.35
C GLN A 36 8.10 -12.28 -8.10
N ILE A 37 6.85 -12.20 -8.56
CA ILE A 37 6.29 -11.02 -9.23
C ILE A 37 6.43 -9.79 -8.33
N MET A 38 6.10 -9.92 -7.05
CA MET A 38 6.14 -8.81 -6.09
C MET A 38 7.54 -8.22 -5.91
N LYS A 39 8.63 -8.97 -6.14
CA LYS A 39 9.99 -8.42 -6.08
C LYS A 39 10.28 -7.34 -7.13
N PHE A 40 9.56 -7.38 -8.24
CA PHE A 40 9.72 -6.44 -9.36
C PHE A 40 8.55 -5.45 -9.45
N ALA A 41 7.48 -5.68 -8.69
CA ALA A 41 6.27 -4.88 -8.75
C ALA A 41 6.49 -3.48 -8.16
N ASN A 42 6.10 -2.47 -8.93
CA ASN A 42 6.02 -1.08 -8.49
C ASN A 42 4.54 -0.69 -8.46
N LEU A 43 3.96 -0.66 -7.26
CA LEU A 43 2.53 -0.46 -7.07
C LEU A 43 2.25 0.95 -6.60
N ILE A 44 1.17 1.56 -7.10
CA ILE A 44 0.59 2.71 -6.42
C ILE A 44 -0.27 2.24 -5.24
N THR A 45 -0.59 3.16 -4.34
CA THR A 45 -1.36 2.89 -3.12
C THR A 45 -2.65 2.10 -3.38
N ASN A 46 -3.43 2.48 -4.40
CA ASN A 46 -4.70 1.82 -4.71
C ASN A 46 -4.49 0.39 -5.23
N ASP A 47 -3.48 0.14 -6.05
CA ASP A 47 -3.18 -1.19 -6.58
C ASP A 47 -2.80 -2.15 -5.44
N PHE A 48 -1.96 -1.70 -4.51
CA PHE A 48 -1.60 -2.49 -3.31
C PHE A 48 -2.82 -2.80 -2.44
N ILE A 49 -3.70 -1.83 -2.22
CA ILE A 49 -4.95 -2.03 -1.46
C ILE A 49 -5.88 -3.02 -2.17
N SER A 50 -5.96 -2.95 -3.50
CA SER A 50 -6.74 -3.90 -4.30
C SER A 50 -6.22 -5.32 -4.12
N ILE A 51 -4.90 -5.55 -4.23
CA ILE A 51 -4.28 -6.87 -3.97
C ILE A 51 -4.68 -7.41 -2.59
N LEU A 52 -4.56 -6.58 -1.54
CA LEU A 52 -4.95 -6.97 -0.18
C LEU A 52 -6.43 -7.37 -0.10
N LYS A 53 -7.31 -6.63 -0.76
CA LYS A 53 -8.75 -6.90 -0.75
C LYS A 53 -9.10 -8.19 -1.48
N GLN A 54 -8.54 -8.42 -2.66
CA GLN A 54 -8.78 -9.61 -3.50
C GLN A 54 -8.34 -10.89 -2.80
N SER A 55 -7.26 -10.82 -2.03
CA SER A 55 -6.72 -11.96 -1.30
C SER A 55 -7.59 -12.41 -0.10
N GLN A 56 -8.56 -11.61 0.35
CA GLN A 56 -9.27 -11.80 1.62
C GLN A 56 -9.90 -13.19 1.77
N PHE A 57 -10.42 -13.76 0.67
CA PHE A 57 -11.11 -15.05 0.68
C PHE A 57 -10.27 -16.20 0.11
N THR A 58 -9.15 -15.89 -0.54
CA THR A 58 -8.32 -16.86 -1.26
C THR A 58 -7.05 -17.23 -0.48
N VAL A 59 -6.51 -16.31 0.32
CA VAL A 59 -5.21 -16.47 0.99
C VAL A 59 -5.30 -16.11 2.47
N LYS A 60 -4.74 -16.96 3.33
CA LYS A 60 -4.60 -16.66 4.77
C LYS A 60 -3.65 -15.47 4.97
N ALA A 61 -3.98 -14.58 5.91
CA ALA A 61 -3.24 -13.34 6.19
C ALA A 61 -1.72 -13.52 6.35
N ASN A 62 -1.25 -14.58 7.03
CA ASN A 62 0.17 -14.83 7.21
C ASN A 62 0.89 -15.23 5.91
N LYS A 63 0.23 -16.02 5.06
CA LYS A 63 0.74 -16.37 3.72
C LYS A 63 0.73 -15.15 2.80
N LEU A 64 -0.34 -14.37 2.86
CA LEU A 64 -0.47 -13.11 2.12
C LEU A 64 0.67 -12.14 2.46
N TYR A 65 0.94 -11.95 3.75
CA TYR A 65 2.06 -11.11 4.19
C TYR A 65 3.39 -11.58 3.58
N MET A 66 3.65 -12.89 3.59
CA MET A 66 4.89 -13.43 3.03
C MET A 66 5.01 -13.21 1.52
N CYS A 67 3.91 -13.25 0.76
CA CYS A 67 3.98 -13.10 -0.69
C CYS A 67 4.07 -11.65 -1.16
N ILE A 68 3.43 -10.69 -0.47
CA ILE A 68 3.40 -9.30 -0.93
C ILE A 68 4.49 -8.41 -0.33
N ARG A 69 5.19 -8.85 0.74
CA ARG A 69 6.12 -7.98 1.50
C ARG A 69 7.31 -7.43 0.70
N SER A 70 7.60 -8.01 -0.46
CA SER A 70 8.70 -7.57 -1.34
C SER A 70 8.30 -6.50 -2.35
N ALA A 71 7.01 -6.18 -2.45
CA ALA A 71 6.52 -5.16 -3.36
C ALA A 71 7.00 -3.76 -2.97
N ASN A 72 7.41 -2.98 -3.97
CA ASN A 72 7.61 -1.55 -3.80
C ASN A 72 6.25 -0.85 -3.93
N VAL A 73 5.90 -0.01 -2.95
CA VAL A 73 4.65 0.74 -2.96
C VAL A 73 4.94 2.23 -2.91
N SER A 74 4.52 2.95 -3.93
CA SER A 74 4.65 4.39 -4.01
C SER A 74 3.59 5.09 -3.15
N ILE A 75 4.04 5.92 -2.23
CA ILE A 75 3.23 6.71 -1.30
C ILE A 75 3.38 8.18 -1.70
N GLN A 76 2.30 8.81 -2.15
CA GLN A 76 2.37 10.18 -2.70
C GLN A 76 2.10 11.24 -1.63
N ASN A 77 1.33 10.91 -0.59
CA ASN A 77 0.93 11.85 0.43
C ASN A 77 0.65 11.14 1.77
N TYR A 78 0.36 11.94 2.78
CA TYR A 78 0.06 11.45 4.12
C TYR A 78 -1.21 10.57 4.17
N GLU A 79 -2.26 10.91 3.41
CA GLU A 79 -3.50 10.14 3.36
C GLU A 79 -3.28 8.73 2.80
N ASP A 80 -2.44 8.61 1.76
CA ASP A 80 -2.02 7.33 1.18
C ASP A 80 -1.30 6.46 2.20
N ALA A 81 -0.37 7.03 2.98
CA ALA A 81 0.32 6.30 4.05
C ALA A 81 -0.69 5.73 5.06
N ILE A 82 -1.66 6.54 5.50
CA ILE A 82 -2.72 6.10 6.43
C ILE A 82 -3.60 5.01 5.80
N LYS A 83 -3.97 5.12 4.51
CA LYS A 83 -4.76 4.11 3.80
C LYS A 83 -4.03 2.76 3.72
N ILE A 84 -2.72 2.78 3.44
CA ILE A 84 -1.89 1.57 3.42
C ILE A 84 -1.83 0.94 4.81
N LEU A 85 -1.59 1.72 5.87
CA LEU A 85 -1.51 1.19 7.24
C LEU A 85 -2.83 0.57 7.67
N LYS A 86 -3.96 1.26 7.44
CA LYS A 86 -5.30 0.75 7.75
C LYS A 86 -5.63 -0.54 6.99
N SER A 87 -5.31 -0.57 5.69
CA SER A 87 -5.57 -1.75 4.85
C SER A 87 -4.68 -2.93 5.25
N SER A 88 -3.40 -2.68 5.49
CA SER A 88 -2.44 -3.67 5.99
C SER A 88 -2.90 -4.23 7.33
N LYS A 89 -3.28 -3.38 8.29
CA LYS A 89 -3.86 -3.81 9.56
C LYS A 89 -5.04 -4.77 9.34
N LYS A 90 -6.01 -4.36 8.52
CA LYS A 90 -7.25 -5.10 8.28
C LYS A 90 -7.00 -6.48 7.65
N TYR A 91 -6.28 -6.52 6.54
CA TYR A 91 -6.15 -7.75 5.72
C TYR A 91 -5.00 -8.64 6.18
N LEU A 92 -3.94 -8.08 6.76
CA LEU A 92 -2.78 -8.83 7.27
C LEU A 92 -2.88 -9.11 8.78
N LYS A 93 -3.92 -8.61 9.46
CA LYS A 93 -4.16 -8.77 10.90
C LYS A 93 -3.02 -8.21 11.79
N LEU A 94 -2.38 -7.13 11.34
CA LEU A 94 -1.27 -6.49 12.03
C LEU A 94 -1.78 -5.47 13.08
N THR A 95 -2.27 -5.97 14.21
CA THR A 95 -2.92 -5.13 15.25
C THR A 95 -2.00 -4.08 15.86
N PHE A 96 -0.69 -4.28 15.86
CA PHE A 96 0.27 -3.28 16.36
C PHE A 96 0.22 -1.95 15.57
N LEU A 97 -0.32 -1.97 14.34
CA LEU A 97 -0.50 -0.76 13.53
C LEU A 97 -1.53 0.20 14.12
N ASP A 98 -2.37 -0.22 15.07
CA ASP A 98 -3.29 0.69 15.76
C ASP A 98 -2.57 1.84 16.45
N GLY A 99 -1.58 1.53 17.29
CA GLY A 99 -0.79 2.56 17.96
C GLY A 99 -0.03 3.46 16.97
N VAL A 100 0.42 2.91 15.83
CA VAL A 100 1.10 3.68 14.77
C VAL A 100 0.13 4.64 14.10
N ILE A 101 -1.05 4.16 13.69
CA ILE A 101 -2.09 4.96 13.03
C ILE A 101 -2.56 6.06 13.98
N ASP A 102 -2.82 5.73 15.25
CA ASP A 102 -3.26 6.69 16.24
C ASP A 102 -2.21 7.77 16.46
N PHE A 103 -0.94 7.41 16.65
CA PHE A 103 0.15 8.37 16.79
C PHE A 103 0.23 9.34 15.60
N LEU A 104 0.19 8.80 14.38
CA LEU A 104 0.25 9.60 13.16
C LEU A 104 -0.97 10.54 13.08
N MET A 105 -2.19 10.03 13.26
CA MET A 105 -3.42 10.83 13.22
C MET A 105 -3.43 11.97 14.24
N HIS A 106 -2.87 11.76 15.44
CA HIS A 106 -2.71 12.84 16.42
C HIS A 106 -1.71 13.89 15.92
N SER A 107 -0.56 13.47 15.38
CA SER A 107 0.49 14.37 14.88
C SER A 107 0.04 15.26 13.71
N GLN A 108 -0.91 14.80 12.89
CA GLN A 108 -1.46 15.60 11.79
C GLN A 108 -2.34 16.77 12.29
N ASN A 109 -2.99 16.60 13.44
CA ASN A 109 -3.95 17.56 13.98
C ASN A 109 -3.31 18.58 14.94
N VAL A 110 -2.01 18.46 15.26
CA VAL A 110 -1.30 19.46 16.05
C VAL A 110 -1.05 20.68 15.16
N PRO A 111 -1.55 21.87 15.51
CA PRO A 111 -1.21 23.09 14.79
C PRO A 111 0.30 23.25 14.80
N CYS A 112 0.90 23.33 13.62
CA CYS A 112 2.30 23.65 13.53
C CYS A 112 2.49 25.09 14.02
N ASP A 113 3.48 25.36 14.88
CA ASP A 113 3.88 26.72 15.32
C ASP A 113 3.97 27.73 14.16
N TYR A 114 4.28 27.26 12.95
CA TYR A 114 4.32 28.08 11.75
C TYR A 114 2.95 28.63 11.34
N THR A 115 1.85 27.91 11.58
CA THR A 115 0.49 28.38 11.28
C THR A 115 0.12 29.59 12.13
N GLU A 116 0.44 29.57 13.43
CA GLU A 116 0.24 30.71 14.34
C GLU A 116 1.12 31.90 13.93
N LYS A 117 2.38 31.65 13.57
CA LYS A 117 3.29 32.69 13.06
C LYS A 117 2.78 33.30 11.75
N ILE A 118 2.26 32.51 10.82
CA ILE A 118 1.70 32.98 9.55
C ILE A 118 0.46 33.84 9.78
N GLN A 119 -0.47 33.40 10.64
CA GLN A 119 -1.67 34.17 10.99
C GLN A 119 -1.30 35.51 11.64
N THR A 120 -0.33 35.49 12.54
CA THR A 120 0.19 36.71 13.18
C THR A 120 0.78 37.68 12.15
N ILE A 121 1.59 37.19 11.23
CA ILE A 121 2.18 38.01 10.15
C ILE A 121 1.09 38.57 9.23
N GLN A 122 0.06 37.79 8.91
CA GLN A 122 -1.08 38.24 8.09
C GLN A 122 -1.87 39.34 8.80
N MET A 123 -2.20 39.18 10.08
CA MET A 123 -2.89 40.20 10.88
C MET A 123 -2.09 41.51 10.97
N LEU A 124 -0.77 41.43 11.15
CA LEU A 124 0.11 42.62 11.19
C LEU A 124 0.17 43.38 9.86
N LYS A 125 0.00 42.69 8.73
CA LYS A 125 -0.04 43.34 7.39
C LYS A 125 -1.33 44.11 7.15
N HIS A 126 -2.43 43.75 7.79
CA HIS A 126 -3.73 44.45 7.65
C HIS A 126 -3.87 45.67 8.58
N LEU A 127 -2.93 45.89 9.49
CA LEU A 127 -2.90 47.02 10.43
C LEU A 127 -2.01 48.20 9.95
N LYS A 128 -1.38 48.08 8.78
CA LYS A 128 -0.59 49.13 8.11
C LYS A 128 -1.31 49.63 6.89
#